data_AF-A0A8X6EZB5-F1
#
_entry.id   AF-A0A8X6EZB5-F1
#
_cell.length_a   1.000
_cell.length_b   1.000
_cell.length_c   1.000
_cell.angle_alpha   90.00
_cell.angle_beta   90.00
_cell.angle_gamma   90.00
#
_symmetry.space_group_name_H-M   'P 1'
#
loop_
_entity.id
_entity.type
_entity.pdbx_description
1 polymer ?
#
loop_
_entity_poly.entity_id
_entity_poly.type
_entity_poly.pdbx_seq_one_letter_code
_entity_poly.pdbx_strand_id
1 'polypeptide(L)'
;MRARYFAKRFAAKEAFVKAQGTGFSQGIIMKDIEIYSDVRGKPYIAVRKDFISKDYKIHLSLSDDGDYATAFVIICVYSSHR
;
A
#
# COMPACT_ATOMS: atom_id res chain seq x y z
N MET A 1 -12.93 17.49 2.49
CA MET A 1 -12.96 16.34 1.55
C MET A 1 -11.58 15.99 0.97
N ARG A 2 -10.81 16.94 0.41
CA ARG A 2 -9.47 16.66 -0.16
C ARG A 2 -8.44 16.16 0.86
N ALA A 3 -8.37 16.78 2.05
CA ALA A 3 -7.43 16.36 3.10
C ALA A 3 -7.62 14.89 3.51
N ARG A 4 -8.86 14.47 3.76
CA ARG A 4 -9.22 13.07 4.10
C ARG A 4 -8.84 12.08 3.00
N TYR A 5 -9.04 12.46 1.74
CA TYR A 5 -8.62 11.68 0.57
C TYR A 5 -7.11 11.46 0.51
N PHE A 6 -6.32 12.51 0.78
CA PHE A 6 -4.86 12.43 0.81
C PHE A 6 -4.34 11.70 2.05
N ALA A 7 -4.96 11.90 3.22
CA ALA A 7 -4.61 11.24 4.47
C ALA A 7 -4.70 9.71 4.36
N LYS A 8 -5.80 9.17 3.78
CA LYS A 8 -5.93 7.73 3.52
C LYS A 8 -4.82 7.19 2.61
N ARG A 9 -4.45 7.94 1.58
CA ARG A 9 -3.39 7.54 0.64
C ARG A 9 -2.02 7.59 1.28
N PHE A 10 -1.76 8.59 2.10
CA PHE A 10 -0.54 8.66 2.88
C PHE A 10 -0.43 7.46 3.84
N ALA A 11 -1.50 7.17 4.61
CA ALA A 11 -1.56 6.03 5.51
C ALA A 11 -1.31 4.69 4.78
N ALA A 12 -1.91 4.52 3.60
CA ALA A 12 -1.73 3.31 2.79
C ALA A 12 -0.28 3.11 2.33
N LYS A 13 0.37 4.18 1.87
CA LYS A 13 1.76 4.13 1.39
C LYS A 13 2.73 3.86 2.55
N GLU A 14 2.52 4.50 3.69
CA GLU A 14 3.26 4.23 4.94
C GLU A 14 3.09 2.77 5.39
N ALA A 15 1.86 2.27 5.43
CA ALA A 15 1.59 0.88 5.81
C ALA A 15 2.26 -0.12 4.87
N PHE A 16 2.27 0.16 3.56
CA PHE A 16 2.96 -0.67 2.58
C PHE A 16 4.47 -0.75 2.79
N VAL A 17 5.16 0.39 2.88
CA VAL A 17 6.62 0.37 3.06
C VAL A 17 7.05 -0.21 4.41
N LYS A 18 6.18 -0.14 5.43
CA LYS A 18 6.39 -0.80 6.72
C LYS A 18 6.19 -2.31 6.62
N ALA A 19 5.15 -2.77 5.92
CA ALA A 19 4.93 -4.20 5.67
C ALA A 19 6.08 -4.82 4.85
N GLN A 20 6.68 -4.05 3.93
CA GLN A 20 7.87 -4.45 3.19
C GLN A 20 9.13 -4.52 4.07
N GLY A 21 9.17 -3.80 5.19
CA GLY A 21 10.27 -3.80 6.16
C GLY A 21 11.36 -2.74 5.93
N THR A 22 11.26 -1.91 4.88
CA THR A 22 12.27 -0.89 4.56
C THR A 22 11.88 0.51 5.04
N GLY A 23 10.59 0.80 5.16
CA GLY A 23 10.10 2.18 5.22
C GLY A 23 10.39 2.95 3.92
N PHE A 24 10.24 4.28 3.94
CA PHE A 24 10.65 5.18 2.85
C PHE A 24 12.18 5.34 2.80
N SER A 25 12.87 4.23 2.60
CA SER A 25 14.33 4.16 2.50
C SER A 25 14.72 3.26 1.32
N GLN A 26 16.01 3.02 1.12
CA GLN A 26 16.53 2.14 0.06
C GLN A 26 16.04 2.49 -1.36
N GLY A 27 15.82 3.78 -1.63
CA GLY A 27 15.41 4.29 -2.93
C GLY A 27 13.91 4.21 -3.23
N ILE A 28 13.09 3.74 -2.28
CA ILE A 28 11.63 3.75 -2.40
C ILE A 28 11.10 5.12 -2.05
N ILE A 29 10.45 5.78 -3.01
CA ILE A 29 9.82 7.08 -2.80
C ILE A 29 8.30 6.97 -2.85
N MET A 30 7.61 7.90 -2.20
CA MET A 30 6.14 7.94 -2.15
C MET A 30 5.47 7.97 -3.53
N LYS A 31 6.17 8.49 -4.55
CA LYS A 31 5.67 8.51 -5.93
C LYS A 31 5.64 7.12 -6.57
N ASP A 32 6.45 6.17 -6.11
CA ASP A 32 6.53 4.81 -6.67
C ASP A 32 5.36 3.92 -6.26
N ILE A 33 4.56 4.37 -5.29
CA ILE A 33 3.41 3.64 -4.75
C ILE A 33 2.15 4.41 -5.09
N GLU A 34 1.22 3.75 -5.75
CA GLU A 34 -0.05 4.32 -6.20
C GLU A 34 -1.22 3.53 -5.61
N ILE A 35 -2.24 4.25 -5.17
CA ILE A 35 -3.43 3.67 -4.52
C ILE A 35 -4.62 3.90 -5.44
N TYR A 36 -5.17 2.81 -5.93
CA TYR A 36 -6.30 2.79 -6.83
C TYR A 36 -7.51 2.16 -6.14
N SER A 37 -8.67 2.30 -6.78
CA SER A 37 -9.91 1.63 -6.41
C SER A 37 -10.43 0.92 -7.65
N ASP A 38 -10.84 -0.34 -7.50
CA ASP A 38 -11.46 -1.07 -8.59
C ASP A 38 -12.88 -0.55 -8.88
N VAL A 39 -13.54 -1.15 -9.87
CA VAL A 39 -14.91 -0.78 -10.27
C VAL A 39 -15.96 -0.97 -9.16
N ARG A 40 -15.63 -1.74 -8.11
CA ARG A 40 -16.48 -1.98 -6.93
C ARG A 40 -16.04 -1.14 -5.73
N GLY A 41 -15.05 -0.26 -5.89
CA GLY A 41 -14.52 0.60 -4.84
C GLY A 41 -13.48 -0.07 -3.92
N LYS A 42 -13.10 -1.34 -4.16
CA LYS A 42 -12.08 -2.01 -3.35
C LYS A 42 -10.71 -1.39 -3.62
N PRO A 43 -9.98 -0.95 -2.59
CA PRO A 43 -8.68 -0.34 -2.78
C PRO A 43 -7.59 -1.39 -3.10
N TYR A 44 -6.64 -1.02 -3.94
CA TYR A 44 -5.44 -1.83 -4.21
C TYR A 44 -4.21 -0.96 -4.42
N ILE A 45 -3.04 -1.56 -4.23
CA ILE A 45 -1.73 -0.91 -4.40
C ILE A 45 -1.15 -1.33 -5.75
N ALA A 46 -0.71 -0.35 -6.53
CA ALA A 46 0.16 -0.56 -7.68
C ALA A 46 1.53 0.04 -7.36
N VAL A 47 2.59 -0.70 -7.70
CA VAL A 47 3.97 -0.28 -7.44
C VAL A 47 4.71 -0.23 -8.77
N ARG A 48 5.42 0.87 -9.04
CA ARG A 48 6.10 1.06 -10.33
C ARG A 48 7.39 0.28 -10.49
N LYS A 49 7.97 -0.18 -9.37
CA LYS A 49 9.18 -1.01 -9.31
C LYS A 49 8.89 -2.18 -8.38
N ASP A 50 9.31 -3.38 -8.77
CA ASP A 50 9.19 -4.53 -7.88
C ASP A 50 10.23 -4.44 -6.77
N PHE A 51 9.76 -4.16 -5.55
CA PHE A 51 10.59 -4.05 -4.34
C PHE A 51 10.52 -5.28 -3.42
N ILE A 52 9.72 -6.30 -3.77
CA ILE A 52 9.40 -7.43 -2.88
C ILE A 52 9.96 -8.75 -3.45
N SER A 53 9.32 -9.30 -4.49
CA SER A 53 9.72 -10.55 -5.16
C SER A 53 8.92 -10.69 -6.47
N LYS A 54 9.11 -11.78 -7.23
CA LYS A 54 8.33 -12.00 -8.47
C LYS A 54 6.89 -12.48 -8.22
N ASP A 55 6.60 -13.10 -7.09
CA ASP A 55 5.29 -13.70 -6.83
C ASP A 55 4.79 -13.31 -5.44
N TYR A 56 3.99 -12.25 -5.42
CA TYR A 56 3.42 -11.72 -4.19
C TYR A 56 2.00 -11.20 -4.44
N LYS A 57 1.24 -11.12 -3.36
CA LYS A 57 -0.09 -10.51 -3.34
C LYS A 57 -0.19 -9.50 -2.22
N ILE A 58 -0.64 -8.29 -2.56
CA ILE A 58 -0.88 -7.21 -1.61
C ILE A 58 -2.38 -7.16 -1.30
N HIS A 59 -2.71 -7.21 -0.01
CA HIS A 59 -4.04 -6.92 0.49
C HIS A 59 -4.03 -5.56 1.19
N LEU A 60 -4.91 -4.66 0.77
CA LEU A 60 -5.07 -3.32 1.33
C LEU A 60 -6.48 -3.13 1.88
N SER A 61 -6.57 -2.57 3.08
CA SER A 61 -7.79 -2.02 3.65
C SER A 61 -7.57 -0.56 4.06
N LEU A 62 -8.57 0.29 3.81
CA LEU A 62 -8.56 1.71 4.17
C LEU A 62 -9.77 1.99 5.05
N SER A 63 -9.57 2.76 6.11
CA SER A 63 -10.66 3.28 6.93
C SER A 63 -10.33 4.71 7.37
N ASP A 64 -11.35 5.50 7.61
CA ASP A 64 -11.22 6.87 8.07
C ASP A 64 -12.46 7.25 8.88
N ASP A 65 -12.25 7.84 10.05
CA ASP A 65 -13.32 8.30 10.92
C ASP A 65 -12.90 9.58 11.67
N GLY A 66 -13.82 10.54 11.76
CA GLY A 66 -13.51 11.89 12.24
C GLY A 66 -12.25 12.48 11.60
N ASP A 67 -11.25 12.75 12.43
CA ASP A 67 -9.96 13.32 12.06
C ASP A 67 -8.85 12.29 11.77
N TYR A 68 -9.18 10.99 11.82
CA TYR A 68 -8.22 9.90 11.65
C TYR A 68 -8.39 9.18 10.31
N ALA A 69 -7.26 8.78 9.74
CA ALA A 69 -7.21 7.86 8.60
C ALA A 69 -6.24 6.72 8.93
N THR A 70 -6.66 5.49 8.66
CA THR A 70 -5.87 4.29 8.90
C THR A 70 -5.84 3.40 7.66
N ALA A 71 -4.76 2.64 7.52
CA ALA A 71 -4.60 1.67 6.47
C ALA A 71 -3.92 0.42 7.01
N PHE A 72 -4.35 -0.73 6.51
CA PHE A 72 -3.77 -2.01 6.85
C PHE A 72 -3.31 -2.72 5.59
N VAL A 73 -2.05 -3.19 5.59
CA VAL A 73 -1.42 -3.84 4.45
C VAL A 73 -0.86 -5.19 4.86
N ILE A 74 -1.20 -6.24 4.09
CA ILE A 74 -0.59 -7.56 4.17
C ILE A 74 0.10 -7.83 2.84
N ILE A 75 1.37 -8.25 2.90
CA ILE A 75 2.12 -8.74 1.75
C ILE A 75 2.27 -10.26 1.92
N CYS A 76 1.62 -11.03 1.06
CA CYS A 76 1.79 -12.47 0.98
C CYS A 76 2.82 -12.79 -0.10
N VAL A 77 3.92 -13.44 0.26
CA VAL A 77 4.93 -13.90 -0.69
C VAL A 77 4.74 -15.39 -0.92
N TYR A 78 4.69 -15.80 -2.19
CA TYR A 78 4.59 -17.21 -2.55
C TYR A 78 5.98 -17.73 -2.89
N SER A 79 6.47 -18.68 -2.08
CA SER A 79 7.67 -19.41 -2.42
C SER A 79 7.30 -20.52 -3.39
N SER A 80 7.70 -20.37 -4.66
CA SER A 80 7.73 -21.48 -5.60
C SER A 80 8.75 -22.52 -5.10
N HIS A 81 8.34 -23.40 -4.20
CA HIS A 81 9.11 -24.61 -3.89
C HIS A 81 9.08 -25.50 -5.15
N ARG A 82 10.23 -25.52 -5.84
CA ARG A 82 10.68 -26.69 -6.59
C ARG A 82 11.74 -27.38 -5.76
#